data_AF-A0A6M3J828-F1
#
_entry.id   AF-A0A6M3J828-F1
#
_cell.length_a   1.000
_cell.length_b   1.000
_cell.length_c   1.000
_cell.angle_alpha   90.00
_cell.angle_beta   90.00
_cell.angle_gamma   90.00
#
_symmetry.space_group_name_H-M   'P 1'
#
loop_
_entity.id
_entity.type
_entity.pdbx_description
1 polymer ?
#
loop_
_entity_poly.entity_id
_entity_poly.type
_entity_poly.pdbx_seq_one_letter_code
_entity_poly.pdbx_strand_id
1 'polypeptide(L)'
;MIETIEMLLRHWGEQVAQNGPGGGLPSAMGTIVEFAGCAPRGGVYGAKILLAGAGPDYAAAEVTQVLHAMAEQTGGAVLVRLAGMRYRNEPRLTIAEQVDVLELGRGDAGRRAYYRQVDLLHVRLQDGLVGRQQKLATMRKEARRDGERVRKKATQQAGAAHRSRGKEFEEVQGGKGAIAAHKARRVAARGGAANRSSGDSVP
;
A
#
# COMPACT_ATOMS: atom_id res chain seq x y z
N MET A 1 4.00 -29.63 -12.98
CA MET A 1 4.73 -28.49 -12.39
C MET A 1 4.30 -27.20 -13.07
N ILE A 2 4.03 -26.14 -12.30
CA ILE A 2 3.59 -24.84 -12.83
C ILE A 2 4.78 -23.89 -12.90
N GLU A 3 5.17 -23.46 -14.11
CA GLU A 3 6.42 -22.72 -14.36
C GLU A 3 6.46 -21.36 -13.65
N THR A 4 5.35 -20.62 -13.68
CA THR A 4 5.24 -19.32 -13.01
C THR A 4 5.40 -19.44 -11.49
N ILE A 5 4.89 -20.53 -10.91
CA ILE A 5 5.04 -20.80 -9.47
C ILE A 5 6.45 -21.26 -9.14
N GLU A 6 7.12 -22.02 -10.02
CA GLU A 6 8.53 -22.38 -9.86
C GLU A 6 9.42 -21.13 -9.78
N MET A 7 9.24 -20.19 -10.71
CA MET A 7 9.98 -18.92 -10.71
C MET A 7 9.71 -18.12 -9.44
N LEU A 8 8.45 -18.02 -9.01
CA LEU A 8 8.06 -17.30 -7.81
C LEU A 8 8.67 -17.92 -6.53
N LEU A 9 8.71 -19.24 -6.44
CA LEU A 9 9.31 -19.96 -5.31
C LEU A 9 10.84 -19.82 -5.26
N ARG A 10 11.51 -19.83 -6.42
CA ARG A 10 12.96 -19.55 -6.50
C ARG A 10 13.27 -18.14 -6.01
N HIS A 11 12.51 -17.16 -6.48
CA HIS A 11 12.61 -15.77 -6.04
C HIS A 11 12.36 -15.64 -4.53
N TRP A 12 11.30 -16.26 -4.01
CA TRP A 12 11.04 -16.30 -2.58
C TRP A 12 12.20 -16.90 -1.77
N GLY A 13 12.75 -18.03 -2.23
CA GLY A 13 13.86 -18.71 -1.56
C GLY A 13 15.11 -17.85 -1.49
N GLU A 14 15.44 -17.15 -2.60
CA GLU A 14 16.53 -16.18 -2.66
C GLU A 14 16.30 -15.01 -1.69
N GLN A 15 15.10 -14.42 -1.69
CA GLN A 15 14.75 -13.31 -0.80
C GLN A 15 14.84 -13.70 0.68
N VAL A 16 14.37 -14.90 1.05
CA VAL A 16 14.46 -15.39 2.43
C VAL A 16 15.90 -15.69 2.83
N ALA A 17 16.74 -16.15 1.89
CA ALA A 17 18.17 -16.38 2.15
C ALA A 17 18.92 -15.06 2.37
N GLN A 18 18.62 -14.02 1.59
CA GLN A 18 19.28 -12.71 1.67
C GLN A 18 18.78 -11.85 2.85
N ASN A 19 17.47 -11.81 3.07
CA ASN A 19 16.83 -10.83 3.95
C ASN A 19 16.16 -11.43 5.20
N GLY A 20 16.12 -12.76 5.33
CA GLY A 20 15.37 -13.46 6.38
C GLY A 20 13.84 -13.49 6.14
N PRO A 21 13.08 -14.21 6.98
CA PRO A 21 11.63 -14.42 6.80
C PRO A 21 10.79 -13.16 7.04
N GLY A 22 11.36 -12.15 7.69
CA GLY A 22 10.80 -10.81 7.76
C GLY A 22 11.74 -9.90 7.01
N GLY A 23 11.53 -9.70 5.70
CA GLY A 23 12.14 -8.59 4.97
C GLY A 23 11.91 -7.34 5.81
N GLY A 24 12.98 -6.89 6.48
CA GLY A 24 12.87 -5.93 7.56
C GLY A 24 12.16 -4.70 7.04
N LEU A 25 11.08 -4.28 7.71
CA LEU A 25 10.67 -2.90 7.57
C LEU A 25 11.94 -2.08 7.84
N PRO A 26 12.40 -1.23 6.91
CA PRO A 26 13.50 -0.33 7.22
C PRO A 26 13.11 0.37 8.53
N SER A 27 14.01 0.35 9.52
CA SER A 27 13.72 0.98 10.81
C SER A 27 13.20 2.40 10.56
N ALA A 28 12.28 2.89 11.38
CA ALA A 28 11.73 4.25 11.19
C ALA A 28 12.85 5.31 11.04
N MET A 29 13.99 5.11 11.71
CA MET A 29 15.20 5.91 11.51
C MET A 29 15.86 5.69 10.15
N GLY A 30 16.00 4.45 9.67
CA GLY A 30 16.52 4.17 8.33
C GLY A 30 15.68 4.83 7.23
N THR A 31 14.35 4.79 7.34
CA THR A 31 13.45 5.48 6.40
C THR A 31 13.57 7.01 6.52
N ILE A 32 13.82 7.55 7.71
CA ILE A 32 14.04 8.98 7.90
C ILE A 32 15.38 9.42 7.32
N VAL A 33 16.45 8.63 7.45
CA VAL A 33 17.76 8.93 6.85
C VAL A 33 17.69 8.85 5.33
N GLU A 34 17.07 7.80 4.79
CA GLU A 34 16.95 7.58 3.34
C GLU A 34 16.10 8.65 2.66
N PHE A 35 14.99 9.06 3.29
CA PHE A 35 14.07 10.05 2.73
C PHE A 35 14.16 11.43 3.38
N ALA A 36 15.24 11.72 4.12
CA ALA A 36 15.47 12.98 4.84
C ALA A 36 14.26 13.48 5.65
N GLY A 37 13.56 12.56 6.33
CA GLY A 37 12.36 12.86 7.13
C GLY A 37 11.06 13.07 6.33
N CYS A 38 11.11 12.97 4.99
CA CYS A 38 9.94 13.10 4.13
C CYS A 38 9.68 11.77 3.41
N ALA A 39 9.04 10.82 4.12
CA ALA A 39 8.56 9.58 3.51
C ALA A 39 7.86 9.90 2.17
N PRO A 40 8.05 9.13 1.08
CA PRO A 40 7.54 9.47 -0.24
C PRO A 40 6.04 9.81 -0.18
N ARG A 41 5.70 11.09 -0.23
CA ARG A 41 4.31 11.58 -0.24
C ARG A 41 3.92 11.90 -1.68
N GLY A 42 3.75 10.86 -2.49
CA GLY A 42 2.83 10.86 -3.62
C GLY A 42 1.70 9.87 -3.28
N GLY A 43 0.41 10.16 -3.42
CA GLY A 43 -0.25 10.98 -4.43
C GLY A 43 -1.24 10.04 -5.13
N VAL A 44 -2.50 10.03 -4.67
CA VAL A 44 -3.62 9.21 -5.19
C VAL A 44 -3.48 7.70 -4.94
N TYR A 45 -4.62 7.03 -4.73
CA TYR A 45 -4.79 5.60 -4.41
C TYR A 45 -3.73 4.66 -5.01
N GLY A 46 -2.88 4.05 -4.17
CA GLY A 46 -2.01 2.96 -4.58
C GLY A 46 -0.53 3.04 -4.19
N ALA A 47 -0.18 3.57 -3.01
CA ALA A 47 1.19 3.46 -2.49
C ALA A 47 1.51 1.98 -2.15
N LYS A 48 1.83 1.21 -3.18
CA LYS A 48 2.55 -0.05 -3.13
C LYS A 48 3.69 0.09 -4.12
N ILE A 49 4.89 -0.27 -3.69
CA ILE A 49 6.18 -0.09 -4.37
C ILE A 49 6.85 1.21 -3.89
N LEU A 50 7.64 1.05 -2.82
CA LEU A 50 8.79 1.93 -2.59
C LEU A 50 9.72 1.74 -3.79
N LEU A 51 9.93 2.82 -4.53
CA LEU A 51 10.86 2.89 -5.66
C LEU A 51 12.27 2.56 -5.12
N ALA A 52 13.03 1.72 -5.83
CA ALA A 52 14.43 1.32 -5.55
C ALA A 52 14.68 0.17 -4.53
N GLY A 53 13.80 -0.83 -4.42
CA GLY A 53 14.12 -2.09 -3.72
C GLY A 53 14.21 -2.00 -2.18
N ALA A 54 14.02 -0.80 -1.61
CA ALA A 54 14.00 -0.55 -0.16
C ALA A 54 12.60 -0.75 0.46
N GLY A 55 11.88 -1.79 0.03
CA GLY A 55 10.56 -2.12 0.58
C GLY A 55 10.37 -3.64 0.70
N PRO A 56 9.49 -4.11 1.59
CA PRO A 56 9.23 -5.54 1.76
C PRO A 56 8.83 -6.12 0.41
N ASP A 57 9.59 -7.12 -0.06
CA ASP A 57 9.29 -7.84 -1.29
C ASP A 57 7.88 -8.42 -1.17
N TYR A 58 6.93 -7.77 -1.84
CA TYR A 58 5.53 -8.11 -1.71
C TYR A 58 5.24 -9.51 -2.23
N ALA A 59 5.96 -9.95 -3.28
CA ALA A 59 5.79 -11.29 -3.84
C ALA A 59 6.29 -12.35 -2.86
N ALA A 60 7.49 -12.18 -2.30
CA ALA A 60 8.04 -13.10 -1.31
C ALA A 60 7.23 -13.10 0.01
N ALA A 61 6.72 -11.94 0.43
CA ALA A 61 5.85 -11.82 1.59
C ALA A 61 4.52 -12.58 1.38
N GLU A 62 3.90 -12.43 0.21
CA GLU A 62 2.66 -13.17 -0.11
C GLU A 62 2.90 -14.68 -0.16
N VAL A 63 4.02 -15.15 -0.74
CA VAL A 63 4.40 -16.58 -0.71
C VAL A 63 4.54 -17.06 0.74
N THR A 64 5.27 -16.32 1.58
CA THR A 64 5.48 -16.65 3.00
C THR A 64 4.15 -16.78 3.74
N GLN A 65 3.23 -15.84 3.52
CA GLN A 65 1.90 -15.88 4.13
C GLN A 65 1.06 -17.08 3.68
N VAL A 66 1.13 -17.45 2.40
CA VAL A 66 0.46 -18.67 1.91
C VAL A 66 1.10 -19.92 2.50
N LEU A 67 2.42 -20.01 2.54
CA LEU A 67 3.12 -21.15 3.15
C LEU A 67 2.78 -21.31 4.64
N HIS A 68 2.66 -20.22 5.39
CA HIS A 68 2.17 -20.26 6.78
C HIS A 68 0.73 -20.79 6.86
N ALA A 69 -0.17 -20.28 6.03
CA ALA A 69 -1.56 -20.76 6.00
C ALA A 69 -1.67 -22.23 5.51
N MET A 70 -0.72 -22.69 4.69
CA MET A 70 -0.63 -24.08 4.24
C MET A 70 -0.15 -25.00 5.35
N ALA A 71 0.76 -24.56 6.23
CA ALA A 71 1.32 -25.39 7.30
C ALA A 71 0.22 -25.98 8.21
N GLU A 72 -0.84 -25.22 8.46
CA GLU A 72 -2.00 -25.59 9.28
C GLU A 72 -2.95 -26.62 8.60
N GLN A 73 -2.77 -26.88 7.31
CA GLN A 73 -3.63 -27.80 6.55
C GLN A 73 -3.09 -29.23 6.60
N THR A 74 -3.97 -30.21 6.40
CA THR A 74 -3.57 -31.64 6.32
C THR A 74 -2.50 -31.86 5.25
N GLY A 75 -1.36 -32.43 5.68
CA GLY A 75 -0.19 -32.67 4.84
C GLY A 75 0.61 -31.42 4.47
N GLY A 76 0.22 -30.24 4.97
CA GLY A 76 0.82 -28.95 4.63
C GLY A 76 2.24 -28.77 5.18
N ALA A 77 2.51 -29.29 6.38
CA ALA A 77 3.85 -29.24 6.99
C ALA A 77 4.94 -29.84 6.08
N VAL A 78 4.64 -30.96 5.41
CA VAL A 78 5.58 -31.60 4.46
C VAL A 78 5.84 -30.70 3.26
N LEU A 79 4.81 -30.03 2.72
CA LEU A 79 4.94 -29.12 1.59
C LEU A 79 5.76 -27.88 1.93
N VAL A 80 5.59 -27.32 3.14
CA VAL A 80 6.36 -26.17 3.62
C VAL A 80 7.83 -26.56 3.84
N ARG A 81 8.09 -27.75 4.42
CA ARG A 81 9.46 -28.30 4.52
C ARG A 81 10.08 -28.50 3.14
N LEU A 82 9.33 -29.06 2.19
CA LEU A 82 9.79 -29.22 0.81
C LEU A 82 10.16 -27.88 0.16
N ALA A 83 9.32 -26.85 0.32
CA ALA A 83 9.60 -25.51 -0.20
C ALA A 83 10.92 -24.95 0.38
N GLY A 84 11.11 -25.07 1.70
CA GLY A 84 12.35 -24.67 2.36
C GLY A 84 13.57 -25.42 1.81
N MET A 85 13.51 -26.75 1.74
CA MET A 85 14.63 -27.57 1.30
C MET A 85 15.01 -27.32 -0.17
N ARG A 86 14.02 -27.10 -1.03
CA ARG A 86 14.21 -26.97 -2.48
C ARG A 86 14.64 -25.57 -2.91
N TYR A 87 14.11 -24.52 -2.28
CA TYR A 87 14.26 -23.16 -2.79
C TYR A 87 15.14 -22.26 -1.91
N ARG A 88 15.31 -22.56 -0.61
CA ARG A 88 16.07 -21.69 0.32
C ARG A 88 17.51 -22.15 0.56
N ASN A 89 17.76 -23.46 0.58
CA ASN A 89 19.05 -23.99 1.02
C ASN A 89 20.16 -23.76 -0.01
N GLU A 90 21.28 -23.21 0.46
CA GLU A 90 22.53 -23.11 -0.30
C GLU A 90 23.69 -23.65 0.59
N PRO A 91 24.43 -24.69 0.17
CA PRO A 91 24.28 -25.43 -1.08
C PRO A 91 22.98 -26.24 -1.15
N ARG A 92 22.45 -26.40 -2.36
CA ARG A 92 21.21 -27.17 -2.58
C ARG A 92 21.43 -28.66 -2.35
N LEU A 93 20.56 -29.27 -1.56
CA LEU A 93 20.48 -30.73 -1.41
C LEU A 93 20.12 -31.38 -2.76
N THR A 94 20.72 -32.53 -3.05
CA THR A 94 20.30 -33.39 -4.15
C THR A 94 18.85 -33.88 -3.95
N ILE A 95 18.19 -34.31 -5.03
CA ILE A 95 16.82 -34.85 -4.93
C ILE A 95 16.77 -36.07 -4.01
N ALA A 96 17.81 -36.92 -4.01
CA ALA A 96 17.87 -38.09 -3.13
C ALA A 96 17.90 -37.69 -1.65
N GLU A 97 18.75 -36.72 -1.29
CA GLU A 97 18.83 -36.19 0.07
C GLU A 97 17.51 -35.51 0.48
N GLN A 98 16.87 -34.75 -0.41
CA GLN A 98 15.56 -34.16 -0.14
C GLN A 98 14.48 -35.22 0.11
N VAL A 99 14.48 -36.31 -0.68
CA VAL A 99 13.57 -37.45 -0.50
C VAL A 99 13.76 -38.10 0.86
N ASP A 100 15.02 -38.31 1.27
CA ASP A 100 15.35 -38.92 2.55
C ASP A 100 14.96 -38.01 3.73
N VAL A 101 15.31 -36.72 3.67
CA VAL A 101 14.98 -35.72 4.72
C VAL A 101 13.47 -35.53 4.89
N LEU A 102 12.70 -35.65 3.80
CA LEU A 102 11.24 -35.53 3.80
C LEU A 102 10.54 -36.87 4.04
N GLU A 103 11.29 -37.96 4.22
CA GLU A 103 10.78 -39.31 4.50
C GLU A 103 9.77 -39.78 3.43
N LEU A 104 10.00 -39.45 2.16
CA LEU A 104 9.04 -39.71 1.07
C LEU A 104 9.09 -41.15 0.52
N GLY A 105 9.87 -42.03 1.15
CA GLY A 105 10.13 -43.40 0.71
C GLY A 105 11.51 -43.56 0.06
N ARG A 106 11.81 -44.76 -0.45
CA ARG A 106 13.13 -45.11 -0.99
C ARG A 106 13.11 -45.30 -2.51
N GLY A 107 14.26 -45.08 -3.14
CA GLY A 107 14.49 -45.32 -4.56
C GLY A 107 13.48 -44.59 -5.47
N ASP A 108 13.06 -45.26 -6.55
CA ASP A 108 12.15 -44.67 -7.54
C ASP A 108 10.77 -44.31 -6.97
N ALA A 109 10.29 -45.04 -5.97
CA ALA A 109 9.03 -44.73 -5.30
C ALA A 109 9.11 -43.38 -4.56
N GLY A 110 10.21 -43.16 -3.85
CA GLY A 110 10.51 -41.88 -3.19
C GLY A 110 10.66 -40.74 -4.20
N ARG A 111 11.36 -40.97 -5.31
CA ARG A 111 11.49 -39.97 -6.38
C ARG A 111 10.15 -39.59 -7.01
N ARG A 112 9.26 -40.57 -7.27
CA ARG A 112 7.90 -40.29 -7.76
C ARG A 112 7.07 -39.54 -6.71
N ALA A 113 7.19 -39.90 -5.43
CA ALA A 113 6.53 -39.17 -4.34
C ALA A 113 6.99 -37.71 -4.26
N TYR A 114 8.29 -37.47 -4.42
CA TYR A 114 8.86 -36.12 -4.48
C TYR A 114 8.21 -35.25 -5.56
N TYR A 115 8.19 -35.70 -6.81
CA TYR A 115 7.58 -34.91 -7.88
C TYR A 115 6.08 -34.67 -7.66
N ARG A 116 5.35 -35.65 -7.10
CA ARG A 116 3.95 -35.45 -6.70
C ARG A 116 3.81 -34.36 -5.63
N GLN A 117 4.71 -34.33 -4.64
CA GLN A 117 4.68 -33.29 -3.60
C GLN A 117 5.05 -31.92 -4.17
N VAL A 118 5.97 -31.84 -5.13
CA VAL A 118 6.29 -30.59 -5.82
C VAL A 118 5.10 -30.09 -6.63
N ASP A 119 4.42 -30.96 -7.38
CA ASP A 119 3.21 -30.59 -8.11
C ASP A 119 2.10 -30.12 -7.16
N LEU A 120 1.89 -30.83 -6.04
CA LEU A 120 0.92 -30.45 -5.02
C LEU A 120 1.26 -29.11 -4.35
N LEU A 121 2.54 -28.85 -4.08
CA LEU A 121 3.02 -27.55 -3.59
C LEU A 121 2.64 -26.44 -4.56
N HIS A 122 2.88 -26.62 -5.86
CA HIS A 122 2.60 -25.57 -6.84
C HIS A 122 1.12 -25.27 -6.95
N VAL A 123 0.27 -26.31 -6.99
CA VAL A 123 -1.19 -26.16 -7.06
C VAL A 123 -1.71 -25.45 -5.82
N ARG A 124 -1.36 -25.93 -4.60
CA ARG A 124 -1.84 -25.31 -3.36
C ARG A 124 -1.34 -23.88 -3.16
N LEU A 125 -0.11 -23.60 -3.55
CA LEU A 125 0.44 -22.24 -3.48
C LEU A 125 -0.29 -21.31 -4.44
N GLN A 126 -0.55 -21.75 -5.68
CA GLN A 126 -1.32 -20.97 -6.65
C GLN A 126 -2.73 -20.65 -6.11
N ASP A 127 -3.44 -21.65 -5.63
CA ASP A 127 -4.80 -21.48 -5.08
C ASP A 127 -4.81 -20.54 -3.88
N GLY A 128 -3.83 -20.68 -2.98
CA GLY A 128 -3.66 -19.81 -1.83
C GLY A 128 -3.38 -18.36 -2.22
N LEU A 129 -2.52 -18.13 -3.23
CA LEU A 129 -2.21 -16.80 -3.74
C LEU A 129 -3.44 -16.15 -4.41
N VAL A 130 -4.18 -16.90 -5.25
CA VAL A 130 -5.41 -16.41 -5.88
C VAL A 130 -6.43 -16.03 -4.82
N GLY A 131 -6.67 -16.90 -3.83
CA GLY A 131 -7.60 -16.64 -2.74
C GLY A 131 -7.22 -15.41 -1.91
N ARG A 132 -5.92 -15.21 -1.64
CA ARG A 132 -5.43 -14.00 -0.96
C ARG A 132 -5.61 -12.74 -1.79
N GLN A 133 -5.28 -12.77 -3.08
CA GLN A 133 -5.45 -11.60 -3.95
C GLN A 133 -6.91 -11.16 -4.05
N GLN A 134 -7.84 -12.12 -4.10
CA GLN A 134 -9.27 -11.83 -4.06
C GLN A 134 -9.68 -11.15 -2.74
N LYS A 135 -9.27 -11.69 -1.59
CA LYS A 135 -9.54 -11.08 -0.27
C LYS A 135 -8.98 -9.66 -0.17
N LEU A 136 -7.73 -9.46 -0.61
CA LEU A 136 -7.09 -8.15 -0.60
C LEU A 136 -7.77 -7.17 -1.56
N ALA A 137 -8.27 -7.62 -2.70
CA ALA A 137 -9.03 -6.78 -3.61
C ALA A 137 -10.33 -6.28 -2.97
N THR A 138 -11.04 -7.13 -2.23
CA THR A 138 -12.23 -6.75 -1.46
C THR A 138 -11.89 -5.74 -0.37
N MET A 139 -10.87 -6.02 0.45
CA MET A 139 -10.42 -5.09 1.50
C MET A 139 -10.01 -3.73 0.94
N ARG A 140 -9.33 -3.68 -0.21
CA ARG A 140 -8.96 -2.42 -0.88
C ARG A 140 -10.18 -1.62 -1.34
N LYS A 141 -11.23 -2.29 -1.83
CA LYS A 141 -12.48 -1.64 -2.23
C LYS A 141 -13.20 -1.05 -1.02
N GLU A 142 -13.25 -1.77 0.10
CA GLU A 142 -13.84 -1.30 1.35
C GLU A 142 -13.07 -0.10 1.92
N ALA A 143 -11.75 -0.23 2.06
CA ALA A 143 -10.88 0.85 2.51
C ALA A 143 -11.01 2.11 1.62
N ARG A 144 -11.20 1.92 0.30
CA ARG A 144 -11.44 3.04 -0.62
C ARG A 144 -12.74 3.76 -0.32
N ARG A 145 -13.84 3.03 -0.11
CA ARG A 145 -15.15 3.60 0.24
C ARG A 145 -15.09 4.35 1.56
N ASP A 146 -14.42 3.78 2.55
CA ASP A 146 -14.32 4.40 3.87
C ASP A 146 -13.44 5.65 3.85
N GLY A 147 -12.30 5.62 3.13
CA GLY A 147 -11.49 6.81 2.89
C GLY A 147 -12.26 7.92 2.18
N GLU A 148 -13.14 7.57 1.23
CA GLU A 148 -14.01 8.55 0.57
C GLU A 148 -15.07 9.15 1.50
N ARG A 149 -15.69 8.33 2.35
CA ARG A 149 -16.61 8.82 3.40
C ARG A 149 -15.92 9.78 4.35
N VAL A 150 -14.70 9.46 4.79
CA VAL A 150 -13.91 10.32 5.68
C VAL A 150 -13.56 11.63 4.99
N ARG A 151 -13.08 11.60 3.74
CA ARG A 151 -12.80 12.83 2.97
C ARG A 151 -14.03 13.71 2.80
N LYS A 152 -15.20 13.12 2.52
CA LYS A 152 -16.46 13.87 2.39
C LYS A 152 -16.87 14.53 3.72
N LYS A 153 -16.73 13.83 4.84
CA LYS A 153 -17.00 14.41 6.17
C LYS A 153 -16.03 15.55 6.48
N ALA A 154 -14.74 15.37 6.18
CA ALA A 154 -13.71 16.37 6.41
C ALA A 154 -13.97 17.65 5.58
N THR A 155 -14.34 17.52 4.30
CA THR A 155 -14.65 18.69 3.46
C THR A 155 -15.93 19.41 3.92
N GLN A 156 -16.95 18.66 4.36
CA GLN A 156 -18.16 19.25 4.94
C GLN A 156 -17.87 20.00 6.24
N GLN A 157 -17.06 19.42 7.12
CA GLN A 157 -16.63 20.03 8.38
C GLN A 157 -15.80 21.30 8.13
N ALA A 158 -14.83 21.24 7.21
CA ALA A 158 -14.06 22.41 6.82
C ALA A 158 -14.96 23.52 6.25
N GLY A 159 -15.90 23.18 5.36
CA GLY A 159 -16.87 24.14 4.83
C GLY A 159 -17.76 24.76 5.90
N ALA A 160 -18.20 23.98 6.89
CA ALA A 160 -18.98 24.48 8.03
C ALA A 160 -18.15 25.40 8.93
N ALA A 161 -16.88 25.06 9.19
CA ALA A 161 -15.94 25.89 9.95
C ALA A 161 -15.64 27.22 9.24
N HIS A 162 -15.48 27.22 7.91
CA HIS A 162 -15.31 28.46 7.16
C HIS A 162 -16.57 29.33 7.17
N ARG A 163 -17.76 28.74 7.03
CA ARG A 163 -19.03 29.49 7.09
C ARG A 163 -19.31 30.07 8.48
N SER A 164 -19.04 29.32 9.55
CA SER A 164 -19.21 29.81 10.93
C SER A 164 -18.26 30.98 11.22
N ARG A 165 -16.96 30.83 10.91
CA ARG A 165 -16.01 31.95 11.00
C ARG A 165 -16.41 33.17 10.18
N GLY A 166 -16.97 32.96 8.99
CA GLY A 166 -17.48 34.05 8.16
C GLY A 166 -18.63 34.81 8.83
N LYS A 167 -19.56 34.10 9.48
CA LYS A 167 -20.65 34.71 10.25
C LYS A 167 -20.14 35.48 11.47
N GLU A 168 -19.21 34.89 12.23
CA GLU A 168 -18.55 35.56 13.37
C GLU A 168 -17.87 36.86 12.91
N PHE A 169 -17.16 36.82 11.78
CA PHE A 169 -16.54 38.02 11.19
C PHE A 169 -17.57 39.08 10.78
N GLU A 170 -18.71 38.69 10.20
CA GLU A 170 -19.78 39.63 9.84
C GLU A 170 -20.43 40.24 11.09
N GLU A 171 -20.67 39.46 12.13
CA GLU A 171 -21.22 39.95 13.40
C GLU A 171 -20.30 40.98 14.05
N VAL A 172 -18.99 40.71 14.08
CA VAL A 172 -17.99 41.66 14.61
C VAL A 172 -17.91 42.95 13.78
N GLN A 173 -18.20 42.90 12.47
CA GLN A 173 -18.17 44.08 11.59
C GLN A 173 -19.50 44.86 11.51
N GLY A 174 -20.49 44.53 12.35
CA GLY A 174 -21.76 45.27 12.43
C GLY A 174 -22.95 44.56 11.79
N GLY A 175 -22.85 43.25 11.56
CA GLY A 175 -23.94 42.39 11.11
C GLY A 175 -23.92 42.04 9.62
N LYS A 176 -24.91 41.25 9.19
CA LYS A 176 -25.03 40.74 7.82
C LYS A 176 -24.93 41.86 6.78
N GLY A 177 -24.00 41.72 5.85
CA GLY A 177 -23.81 42.67 4.74
C GLY A 177 -23.00 43.92 5.08
N ALA A 178 -22.52 44.09 6.33
CA ALA A 178 -21.72 45.25 6.71
C ALA A 178 -20.41 45.36 5.90
N ILE A 179 -19.73 44.23 5.65
CA ILE A 179 -18.52 44.17 4.81
C ILE A 179 -18.82 44.56 3.35
N ALA A 180 -19.93 44.04 2.80
CA ALA A 180 -20.34 44.35 1.43
C ALA A 180 -20.72 45.83 1.30
N ALA A 181 -21.45 46.37 2.27
CA ALA A 181 -21.82 47.79 2.34
C ALA A 181 -20.58 48.69 2.50
N HIS A 182 -19.60 48.30 3.33
CA HIS A 182 -18.36 49.04 3.48
C HIS A 182 -17.52 49.03 2.20
N LYS A 183 -17.40 47.87 1.53
CA LYS A 183 -16.68 47.75 0.26
C LYS A 183 -17.37 48.54 -0.85
N ALA A 184 -18.70 48.50 -0.93
CA ALA A 184 -19.50 49.30 -1.87
C ALA A 184 -19.31 50.80 -1.64
N ARG A 185 -19.35 51.27 -0.38
CA ARG A 185 -19.04 52.67 -0.03
C ARG A 185 -17.62 53.06 -0.43
N ARG A 186 -16.63 52.19 -0.23
CA ARG A 186 -15.24 52.46 -0.61
C ARG A 186 -15.04 52.55 -2.12
N VAL A 187 -15.78 51.74 -2.90
CA VAL A 187 -15.78 51.81 -4.37
C VAL A 187 -16.48 53.08 -4.85
N ALA A 188 -17.63 53.43 -4.28
CA ALA A 188 -18.34 54.68 -4.59
C ALA A 188 -17.50 55.93 -4.27
N ALA A 189 -16.79 55.94 -3.13
CA ALA A 189 -15.89 57.02 -2.74
C ALA A 189 -14.68 57.17 -3.68
N ARG A 190 -14.20 56.06 -4.28
CA ARG A 190 -13.13 56.10 -5.29
C ARG A 190 -13.63 56.51 -6.67
N GLY A 191 -14.87 56.14 -7.04
CA GLY A 191 -15.50 56.59 -8.29
C GLY A 191 -15.89 58.06 -8.29
N GLY A 192 -16.27 58.62 -7.13
CA GLY A 192 -16.63 60.03 -6.97
C GLY A 192 -15.44 61.01 -7.01
N ALA A 193 -14.21 60.52 -6.95
CA ALA A 193 -13.00 61.36 -7.05
C ALA A 193 -12.63 61.74 -8.50
N ALA A 194 -13.23 61.10 -9.50
CA ALA A 194 -12.91 61.31 -10.92
C ALA A 194 -13.72 62.42 -11.61
N ASN A 195 -14.65 63.09 -10.92
CA ASN A 195 -15.63 64.00 -11.55
C ASN A 195 -15.61 65.45 -11.01
N ARG A 196 -14.49 65.93 -10.46
CA ARG A 196 -14.31 67.35 -10.12
C ARG A 196 -13.21 68.00 -10.96
N SER A 197 -13.47 68.19 -12.25
CA SER A 197 -12.77 69.20 -13.06
C SER A 197 -13.52 69.50 -14.36
N SER A 198 -14.60 70.29 -14.27
CA SER A 198 -15.08 71.05 -15.44
C SER A 198 -15.88 72.29 -15.00
N GLY A 199 -15.40 73.46 -15.43
CA GLY A 199 -16.04 74.78 -15.38
C GLY A 199 -15.71 75.58 -14.13
N ASP A 200 -15.37 76.86 -14.16
CA ASP A 200 -15.16 77.88 -15.20
C ASP A 200 -14.60 79.10 -14.46
N SER A 201 -13.74 79.92 -15.07
CA SER A 201 -13.75 81.39 -14.88
C SER A 201 -12.81 82.09 -15.86
N VAL A 202 -13.42 82.97 -16.64
CA VAL A 202 -12.92 83.93 -17.64
C VAL A 202 -12.16 85.08 -16.93
N PRO A 203 -11.34 85.90 -17.62
CA PRO A 203 -11.84 87.12 -18.27
C PRO A 203 -11.46 87.27 -19.75
#